data_AF-A0A8T3Q3T8-F1
#
_entry.id   AF-A0A8T3Q3T8-F1
#
_cell.length_a   1.000
_cell.length_b   1.000
_cell.length_c   1.000
_cell.angle_alpha   90.00
_cell.angle_beta   90.00
_cell.angle_gamma   90.00
#
_symmetry.space_group_name_H-M   'P 1'
#
loop_
_entity.id
_entity.type
_entity.pdbx_description
1 polymer ?
#
loop_
_entity_poly.entity_id
_entity_poly.type
_entity_poly.pdbx_seq_one_letter_code
_entity_poly.pdbx_strand_id
1 'polypeptide(L)'
;EGTVRHRIAVRESDGTTGDDELDALRLLLAEALWRQGRLVGARAALDAMRPSSAQRRLPIALLVEAESLAAAGEPDRAAGALERVIAAVGVDDAFALRAGVPGRLTWPLPGELMPSPAPARPPWSAAAEESDATPAEEDARTAAARVRLEEARVAYVAGDLARGDGEMSIAVRLDPELARDGVAIMEPTLGGQPNQERLLLYGDLLRAGGRRVEAERAFDRAADRQR
;
A
#
# COMPACT_ATOMS: atom_id res chain seq x y z
N GLU A 1 5.26 -27.17 17.36
CA GLU A 1 4.10 -27.61 18.19
C GLU A 1 4.51 -28.46 19.39
N GLY A 2 5.11 -29.65 19.19
CA GLY A 2 5.47 -30.56 20.29
C GLY A 2 6.30 -29.91 21.41
N THR A 3 7.33 -29.14 21.03
CA THR A 3 8.16 -28.37 21.98
C THR A 3 7.37 -27.35 22.79
N VAL A 4 6.42 -26.64 22.15
CA VAL A 4 5.60 -25.62 22.82
C VAL A 4 4.63 -26.28 23.81
N ARG A 5 3.99 -27.39 23.42
CA ARG A 5 3.14 -28.18 24.33
C ARG A 5 3.90 -28.71 25.53
N HIS A 6 5.09 -29.23 25.32
CA HIS A 6 5.93 -29.71 26.42
C HIS A 6 6.25 -28.58 27.41
N ARG A 7 6.65 -27.40 26.91
CA ARG A 7 6.93 -26.23 27.76
C ARG A 7 5.70 -25.73 28.52
N ILE A 8 4.53 -25.71 27.88
CA ILE A 8 3.26 -25.37 28.53
C ILE A 8 2.98 -26.36 29.67
N ALA A 9 3.07 -27.66 29.42
CA ALA A 9 2.81 -28.68 30.43
C ALA A 9 3.75 -28.59 31.63
N VAL A 10 5.05 -28.33 31.39
CA VAL A 10 6.03 -28.10 32.47
C VAL A 10 5.62 -26.87 33.30
N ARG A 11 5.31 -25.75 32.66
CA ARG A 11 4.93 -24.51 33.37
C ARG A 11 3.60 -24.61 34.11
N GLU A 12 2.65 -25.35 33.58
CA GLU A 12 1.38 -25.63 34.27
C GLU A 12 1.62 -26.50 35.52
N SER A 13 2.59 -27.43 35.48
CA SER A 13 2.96 -28.24 36.64
C SER A 13 3.69 -27.45 37.73
N ASP A 14 4.38 -26.36 37.37
CA ASP A 14 5.05 -25.46 38.31
C ASP A 14 4.07 -24.55 39.08
N GLY A 15 2.76 -24.62 38.79
CA GLY A 15 1.71 -23.95 39.55
C GLY A 15 1.65 -22.43 39.41
N THR A 16 2.42 -21.84 38.49
CA THR A 16 2.49 -20.39 38.27
C THR A 16 1.35 -19.92 37.35
N THR A 17 0.14 -19.85 37.90
CA THR A 17 -1.07 -19.39 37.21
C THR A 17 -1.12 -17.87 37.13
N GLY A 18 -0.35 -17.30 36.21
CA GLY A 18 -0.32 -15.84 36.03
C GLY A 18 0.90 -15.32 35.27
N ASP A 19 1.61 -16.21 34.58
CA ASP A 19 2.85 -15.88 33.90
C ASP A 19 2.55 -15.39 32.47
N ASP A 20 3.08 -14.23 32.13
CA ASP A 20 3.04 -13.69 30.77
C ASP A 20 3.77 -14.61 29.78
N GLU A 21 4.76 -15.38 30.25
CA GLU A 21 5.44 -16.39 29.45
C GLU A 21 4.49 -17.53 29.07
N LEU A 22 3.60 -17.95 29.98
CA LEU A 22 2.63 -19.01 29.70
C LEU A 22 1.60 -18.56 28.65
N ASP A 23 1.13 -17.31 28.73
CA ASP A 23 0.23 -16.74 27.73
C ASP A 23 0.95 -16.55 26.37
N ALA A 24 2.24 -16.18 26.37
CA ALA A 24 3.04 -16.12 25.14
C ALA A 24 3.23 -17.50 24.50
N LEU A 25 3.48 -18.55 25.30
CA LEU A 25 3.55 -19.93 24.80
C LEU A 25 2.22 -20.42 24.23
N ARG A 26 1.09 -20.06 24.87
CA ARG A 26 -0.25 -20.36 24.37
C ARG A 26 -0.54 -19.65 23.05
N LEU A 27 -0.13 -18.40 22.90
CA LEU A 27 -0.23 -17.69 21.62
C LEU A 27 0.60 -18.37 20.53
N LEU A 28 1.84 -18.74 20.81
CA LEU A 28 2.70 -19.48 19.86
C LEU A 28 2.09 -20.83 19.46
N LEU A 29 1.45 -21.53 20.42
CA LEU A 29 0.73 -22.76 20.13
C LEU A 29 -0.49 -22.49 19.23
N ALA A 30 -1.27 -21.45 19.53
CA ALA A 30 -2.44 -21.05 18.75
C ALA A 30 -2.06 -20.73 17.30
N GLU A 31 -1.03 -19.92 17.09
CA GLU A 31 -0.50 -19.57 15.78
C GLU A 31 -0.02 -20.82 15.01
N ALA A 32 0.74 -21.70 15.68
CA ALA A 32 1.23 -22.92 15.05
C ALA A 32 0.10 -23.87 14.61
N LEU A 33 -0.96 -23.97 15.40
CA LEU A 33 -2.15 -24.78 15.07
C LEU A 33 -2.97 -24.14 13.96
N TRP A 34 -3.14 -22.82 13.99
CA TRP A 34 -3.81 -22.07 12.95
C TRP A 34 -3.11 -22.20 11.60
N ARG A 35 -1.77 -22.08 11.54
CA ARG A 35 -0.99 -22.28 10.30
C ARG A 35 -1.14 -23.68 9.71
N GLN A 36 -1.51 -24.67 10.52
CA GLN A 36 -1.82 -26.04 10.07
C GLN A 36 -3.30 -26.23 9.68
N GLY A 37 -4.13 -25.17 9.73
CA GLY A 37 -5.57 -25.24 9.50
C GLY A 37 -6.38 -25.83 10.67
N ARG A 38 -5.78 -26.03 11.85
CA ARG A 38 -6.41 -26.67 13.02
C ARG A 38 -7.09 -25.64 13.92
N LEU A 39 -8.14 -25.01 13.40
CA LEU A 39 -8.81 -23.84 14.00
C LEU A 39 -9.43 -24.10 15.38
N VAL A 40 -10.02 -25.28 15.61
CA VAL A 40 -10.58 -25.65 16.93
C VAL A 40 -9.49 -25.69 18.00
N GLY A 41 -8.34 -26.27 17.67
CA GLY A 41 -7.20 -26.33 18.59
C GLY A 41 -6.55 -24.96 18.81
N ALA A 42 -6.47 -24.15 17.75
CA ALA A 42 -5.99 -22.77 17.86
C ALA A 42 -6.86 -21.93 18.78
N ARG A 43 -8.20 -22.05 18.65
CA ARG A 43 -9.15 -21.37 19.52
C ARG A 43 -9.02 -21.79 20.98
N ALA A 44 -8.95 -23.10 21.24
CA ALA A 44 -8.76 -23.61 22.60
C ALA A 44 -7.49 -23.07 23.26
N ALA A 45 -6.39 -22.94 22.50
CA ALA A 45 -5.15 -22.36 23.01
C ALA A 45 -5.29 -20.86 23.34
N LEU A 46 -6.02 -20.09 22.53
CA LEU A 46 -6.34 -18.68 22.84
C LEU A 46 -7.26 -18.54 24.06
N ASP A 47 -8.28 -19.39 24.17
CA ASP A 47 -9.24 -19.38 25.29
C ASP A 47 -8.59 -19.73 26.64
N ALA A 48 -7.49 -20.49 26.62
CA ALA A 48 -6.67 -20.76 27.80
C ALA A 48 -5.82 -19.56 28.25
N MET A 49 -5.66 -18.51 27.43
CA MET A 49 -4.95 -17.29 27.83
C MET A 49 -5.80 -16.43 28.74
N ARG A 50 -5.18 -15.78 29.73
CA ARG A 50 -5.88 -14.86 30.63
C ARG A 50 -6.54 -13.70 29.86
N PRO A 51 -7.78 -13.29 30.19
CA PRO A 51 -8.44 -12.17 29.50
C PRO A 51 -7.66 -10.84 29.54
N SER A 52 -6.94 -10.58 30.63
CA SER A 52 -6.15 -9.36 30.82
C SER A 52 -4.80 -9.34 30.09
N SER A 53 -4.35 -10.50 29.58
CA SER A 53 -3.06 -10.70 28.93
C SER A 53 -2.85 -9.72 27.76
N ALA A 54 -1.67 -9.12 27.68
CA ALA A 54 -1.29 -8.25 26.57
C ALA A 54 -1.22 -9.03 25.24
N GLN A 55 -0.87 -10.32 25.32
CA GLN A 55 -0.74 -11.22 24.19
C GLN A 55 -2.07 -11.42 23.46
N ARG A 56 -3.22 -11.32 24.15
CA ARG A 56 -4.55 -11.35 23.53
C ARG A 56 -4.85 -10.14 22.63
N ARG A 57 -4.15 -9.03 22.84
CA ARG A 57 -4.32 -7.79 22.05
C ARG A 57 -3.40 -7.74 20.85
N LEU A 58 -2.47 -8.71 20.72
CA LEU A 58 -1.58 -8.75 19.58
C LEU A 58 -2.37 -9.03 18.30
N PRO A 59 -2.02 -8.38 17.17
CA PRO A 59 -2.72 -8.55 15.89
C PRO A 59 -2.84 -10.01 15.45
N ILE A 60 -1.80 -10.82 15.68
CA ILE A 60 -1.80 -12.25 15.36
C ILE A 60 -2.82 -13.04 16.21
N ALA A 61 -3.02 -12.69 17.49
CA ALA A 61 -4.00 -13.35 18.35
C ALA A 61 -5.43 -13.04 17.90
N LEU A 62 -5.69 -11.76 17.60
CA LEU A 62 -6.97 -11.28 17.08
C LEU A 62 -7.30 -11.89 15.72
N LEU A 63 -6.29 -12.08 14.86
CA LEU A 63 -6.45 -12.72 13.56
C LEU A 63 -6.83 -14.20 13.69
N VAL A 64 -6.12 -14.95 14.55
CA VAL A 64 -6.44 -16.36 14.82
C VAL A 64 -7.84 -16.50 15.44
N GLU A 65 -8.26 -15.57 16.31
CA GLU A 65 -9.62 -15.50 16.83
C GLU A 65 -10.65 -15.27 15.72
N ALA A 66 -10.43 -14.32 14.83
CA ALA A 66 -11.32 -14.02 13.71
C ALA A 66 -11.50 -15.25 12.79
N GLU A 67 -10.43 -15.93 12.41
CA GLU A 67 -10.47 -17.15 11.59
C GLU A 67 -11.20 -18.30 12.30
N SER A 68 -11.02 -18.42 13.61
CA SER A 68 -11.70 -19.42 14.42
C SER A 68 -13.23 -19.16 14.47
N LEU A 69 -13.64 -17.89 14.62
CA LEU A 69 -15.05 -17.49 14.59
C LEU A 69 -15.69 -17.73 13.21
N ALA A 70 -14.96 -17.42 12.12
CA ALA A 70 -15.41 -17.72 10.77
C ALA A 70 -15.62 -19.23 10.55
N ALA A 71 -14.73 -20.07 11.11
CA ALA A 71 -14.89 -21.52 11.05
C ALA A 71 -16.02 -22.07 11.91
N ALA A 72 -16.34 -21.40 13.02
CA ALA A 72 -17.49 -21.71 13.86
C ALA A 72 -18.84 -21.30 13.24
N GLY A 73 -18.83 -20.57 12.12
CA GLY A 73 -20.05 -20.09 11.47
C GLY A 73 -20.61 -18.81 12.07
N GLU A 74 -19.76 -17.99 12.72
CA GLU A 74 -20.11 -16.68 13.29
C GLU A 74 -19.53 -15.53 12.43
N PRO A 75 -20.02 -15.31 11.19
CA PRO A 75 -19.38 -14.40 10.23
C PRO A 75 -19.36 -12.94 10.68
N ASP A 76 -20.42 -12.45 11.33
CA ASP A 76 -20.49 -11.05 11.77
C ASP A 76 -19.46 -10.74 12.87
N ARG A 77 -19.26 -11.68 13.80
CA ARG A 77 -18.26 -11.54 14.86
C ARG A 77 -16.84 -11.72 14.32
N ALA A 78 -16.68 -12.59 13.33
CA ALA A 78 -15.43 -12.76 12.63
C ALA A 78 -15.03 -11.49 11.86
N ALA A 79 -15.99 -10.85 11.18
CA ALA A 79 -15.79 -9.58 10.49
C ALA A 79 -15.40 -8.46 11.47
N GLY A 80 -16.14 -8.29 12.57
CA GLY A 80 -15.80 -7.30 13.59
C GLY A 80 -14.45 -7.56 14.28
N ALA A 81 -13.98 -8.82 14.35
CA ALA A 81 -12.65 -9.14 14.83
C ALA A 81 -11.56 -8.80 13.80
N LEU A 82 -11.80 -9.08 12.52
CA LEU A 82 -10.91 -8.71 11.43
C LEU A 82 -10.77 -7.18 11.29
N GLU A 83 -11.86 -6.43 11.44
CA GLU A 83 -11.83 -4.96 11.45
C GLU A 83 -10.91 -4.41 12.54
N ARG A 84 -10.90 -5.02 13.74
CA ARG A 84 -9.98 -4.62 14.82
C ARG A 84 -8.52 -4.90 14.47
N VAL A 85 -8.23 -6.00 13.76
CA VAL A 85 -6.87 -6.29 13.27
C VAL A 85 -6.45 -5.21 12.28
N ILE A 86 -7.29 -4.94 11.28
CA ILE A 86 -7.01 -3.93 10.24
C ILE A 86 -6.85 -2.54 10.85
N ALA A 87 -7.68 -2.16 11.82
CA ALA A 87 -7.54 -0.87 12.52
C ALA A 87 -6.22 -0.76 13.31
N ALA A 88 -5.66 -1.88 13.78
CA ALA A 88 -4.45 -1.90 14.58
C ALA A 88 -3.16 -1.84 13.74
N VAL A 89 -3.13 -2.47 12.56
CA VAL A 89 -1.91 -2.59 11.74
C VAL A 89 -2.05 -2.15 10.28
N GLY A 90 -3.25 -1.87 9.79
CA GLY A 90 -3.52 -1.62 8.37
C GLY A 90 -3.82 -2.92 7.59
N VAL A 91 -4.36 -2.77 6.37
CA VAL A 91 -4.81 -3.91 5.55
C VAL A 91 -3.63 -4.76 5.05
N ASP A 92 -2.56 -4.12 4.58
CA ASP A 92 -1.43 -4.81 3.97
C ASP A 92 -0.65 -5.63 5.02
N ASP A 93 -0.39 -5.05 6.20
CA ASP A 93 0.25 -5.77 7.31
C ASP A 93 -0.66 -6.88 7.87
N ALA A 94 -1.97 -6.66 7.95
CA ALA A 94 -2.92 -7.70 8.34
C ALA A 94 -2.92 -8.87 7.35
N PHE A 95 -2.77 -8.59 6.05
CA PHE A 95 -2.64 -9.61 5.02
C PHE A 95 -1.27 -10.32 5.08
N ALA A 96 -0.19 -9.59 5.34
CA ALA A 96 1.14 -10.18 5.53
C ALA A 96 1.18 -11.14 6.73
N LEU A 97 0.49 -10.82 7.84
CA LEU A 97 0.34 -11.71 9.01
C LEU A 97 -0.27 -13.06 8.65
N ARG A 98 -1.16 -13.09 7.64
CA ARG A 98 -1.75 -14.32 7.12
C ARG A 98 -0.71 -15.23 6.46
N ALA A 99 0.35 -14.69 5.88
CA ALA A 99 1.46 -15.43 5.26
C ALA A 99 1.00 -16.59 4.35
N GLY A 100 -0.08 -16.41 3.58
CA GLY A 100 -0.63 -17.42 2.67
C GLY A 100 -1.42 -18.57 3.33
N VAL A 101 -1.69 -18.52 4.64
CA VAL A 101 -2.51 -19.54 5.32
C VAL A 101 -3.93 -19.53 4.75
N PRO A 102 -4.47 -20.67 4.29
CA PRO A 102 -5.86 -20.73 3.82
C PRO A 102 -6.81 -20.42 4.99
N GLY A 103 -7.75 -19.51 4.75
CA GLY A 103 -8.65 -18.97 5.76
C GLY A 103 -10.10 -18.95 5.28
N ARG A 104 -11.03 -18.80 6.22
CA ARG A 104 -12.47 -18.69 5.95
C ARG A 104 -12.96 -17.24 6.06
N LEU A 105 -12.11 -16.34 6.53
CA LEU A 105 -12.44 -14.92 6.54
C LEU A 105 -12.60 -14.37 5.13
N THR A 106 -13.64 -13.55 4.96
CA THR A 106 -13.74 -12.67 3.80
C THR A 106 -12.82 -11.49 4.04
N TRP A 107 -11.71 -11.46 3.30
CA TRP A 107 -10.75 -10.38 3.39
C TRP A 107 -11.17 -9.22 2.49
N PRO A 108 -11.05 -7.95 2.94
CA PRO A 108 -10.94 -6.86 1.99
C PRO A 108 -9.71 -7.15 1.12
N LEU A 109 -9.84 -6.99 -0.19
CA LEU A 109 -8.73 -7.20 -1.12
C LEU A 109 -7.57 -6.26 -0.69
N PRO A 110 -6.38 -6.80 -0.38
CA PRO A 110 -5.18 -6.00 -0.12
C PRO A 110 -4.88 -5.08 -1.30
N GLY A 111 -4.23 -3.94 -1.10
CA GLY A 111 -3.92 -3.01 -2.19
C GLY A 111 -3.14 -3.66 -3.33
N GLU A 112 -2.31 -4.65 -3.02
CA GLU A 112 -1.51 -5.45 -3.97
C GLU A 112 -2.32 -6.49 -4.78
N LEU A 113 -3.48 -6.92 -4.26
CA LEU A 113 -4.38 -7.91 -4.90
C LEU A 113 -5.68 -7.30 -5.39
N MET A 114 -6.00 -6.08 -4.95
CA MET A 114 -6.96 -5.22 -5.62
C MET A 114 -6.48 -5.08 -7.06
N PRO A 115 -7.29 -5.40 -8.08
CA PRO A 115 -7.06 -4.75 -9.35
C PRO A 115 -7.10 -3.26 -9.05
N SER A 116 -5.94 -2.58 -9.17
CA SER A 116 -5.93 -1.13 -9.28
C SER A 116 -7.05 -0.81 -10.27
N PRO A 117 -8.01 0.08 -9.96
CA PRO A 117 -9.05 0.43 -10.91
C PRO A 117 -8.34 0.85 -12.18
N ALA A 118 -8.29 -0.06 -13.15
CA ALA A 118 -7.67 0.21 -14.41
C ALA A 118 -8.57 1.27 -15.01
N PRO A 119 -8.06 2.45 -15.38
CA PRO A 119 -8.83 3.30 -16.28
C PRO A 119 -9.22 2.40 -17.46
N ALA A 120 -10.53 2.29 -17.74
CA ALA A 120 -11.10 1.28 -18.63
C ALA A 120 -10.25 1.18 -19.91
N ARG A 121 -9.48 0.09 -20.02
CA ARG A 121 -8.52 -0.13 -21.11
C ARG A 121 -9.18 -1.00 -22.17
N PRO A 122 -9.18 -0.58 -23.44
CA PRO A 122 -9.68 -1.40 -24.54
C PRO A 122 -8.76 -2.62 -24.81
N PRO A 123 -9.30 -3.68 -25.46
CA PRO A 123 -8.78 -5.07 -25.40
C PRO A 123 -7.48 -5.37 -26.16
N TRP A 124 -6.66 -4.38 -26.47
CA TRP A 124 -5.45 -4.53 -27.31
C TRP A 124 -4.13 -4.16 -26.58
N SER A 125 -4.13 -4.09 -25.25
CA SER A 125 -2.91 -3.82 -24.47
C SER A 125 -2.14 -5.10 -24.14
N ALA A 126 -0.99 -5.30 -24.80
CA ALA A 126 0.06 -6.21 -24.36
C ALA A 126 0.83 -5.63 -23.15
N ALA A 127 1.33 -6.53 -22.30
CA ALA A 127 2.07 -6.25 -21.07
C ALA A 127 3.43 -5.61 -21.36
N ALA A 128 3.95 -4.86 -20.39
CA ALA A 128 5.31 -4.35 -20.39
C ALA A 128 6.31 -5.52 -20.37
N GLU A 129 6.80 -5.89 -21.56
CA GLU A 129 8.12 -6.49 -21.70
C GLU A 129 9.16 -5.35 -21.68
N GLU A 130 10.31 -5.64 -21.08
CA GLU A 130 11.52 -4.83 -21.18
C GLU A 130 11.67 -4.29 -22.61
N SER A 131 11.85 -2.97 -22.70
CA SER A 131 11.80 -2.19 -23.94
C SER A 131 12.82 -2.67 -24.96
N ASP A 132 12.42 -3.63 -25.79
CA ASP A 132 13.01 -3.95 -27.10
C ASP A 132 12.49 -2.94 -28.15
N ALA A 133 12.38 -1.65 -27.75
CA ALA A 133 11.92 -0.60 -28.64
C ALA A 133 12.98 -0.41 -29.72
N THR A 134 12.54 -0.52 -30.97
CA THR A 134 13.44 -0.25 -32.09
C THR A 134 13.84 1.23 -32.07
N PRO A 135 15.03 1.60 -32.55
CA PRO A 135 15.46 3.01 -32.60
C PRO A 135 14.43 3.94 -33.29
N ALA A 136 13.68 3.41 -34.27
CA ALA A 136 12.61 4.16 -34.94
C ALA A 136 11.40 4.45 -34.04
N GLU A 137 11.07 3.56 -33.09
CA GLU A 137 10.00 3.76 -32.11
C GLU A 137 10.43 4.73 -31.01
N GLU A 138 11.70 4.72 -30.62
CA GLU A 138 12.29 5.70 -29.70
C GLU A 138 12.30 7.10 -30.33
N ASP A 139 12.75 7.24 -31.58
CA ASP A 139 12.74 8.50 -32.32
C ASP A 139 11.32 9.07 -32.47
N ALA A 140 10.34 8.21 -32.78
CA ALA A 140 8.93 8.61 -32.88
C ALA A 140 8.37 9.07 -31.52
N ARG A 141 8.75 8.43 -30.41
CA ARG A 141 8.36 8.80 -29.06
C ARG A 141 8.94 10.17 -28.68
N THR A 142 10.22 10.40 -28.93
CA THR A 142 10.88 11.70 -28.68
C THR A 142 10.28 12.80 -29.55
N ALA A 143 9.98 12.53 -30.82
CA ALA A 143 9.29 13.49 -31.70
C ALA A 143 7.90 13.85 -31.16
N ALA A 144 7.11 12.85 -30.74
CA ALA A 144 5.79 13.08 -30.14
C ALA A 144 5.89 13.86 -28.82
N ALA A 145 6.90 13.59 -27.99
CA ALA A 145 7.16 14.31 -26.75
C ALA A 145 7.41 15.81 -27.01
N ARG A 146 8.22 16.13 -28.02
CA ARG A 146 8.53 17.52 -28.41
C ARG A 146 7.30 18.27 -28.94
N VAL A 147 6.44 17.60 -29.70
CA VAL A 147 5.16 18.18 -30.15
C VAL A 147 4.31 18.58 -28.95
N ARG A 148 4.17 17.67 -27.97
CA ARG A 148 3.40 17.91 -26.74
C ARG A 148 3.97 19.04 -25.89
N LEU A 149 5.31 19.15 -25.82
CA LEU A 149 5.98 20.25 -25.12
C LEU A 149 5.67 21.61 -25.78
N GLU A 150 5.67 21.68 -27.11
CA GLU A 150 5.31 22.89 -27.83
C GLU A 150 3.82 23.23 -27.69
N GLU A 151 2.93 22.23 -27.72
CA GLU A 151 1.50 22.43 -27.44
C GLU A 151 1.26 22.98 -26.02
N ALA A 152 2.01 22.48 -25.03
CA ALA A 152 1.98 23.01 -23.67
C ALA A 152 2.41 24.48 -23.62
N ARG A 153 3.52 24.81 -24.29
CA ARG A 153 4.03 26.18 -24.40
C ARG A 153 3.00 27.12 -25.03
N VAL A 154 2.38 26.72 -26.14
CA VAL A 154 1.34 27.50 -26.83
C VAL A 154 0.15 27.73 -25.90
N ALA A 155 -0.31 26.70 -25.19
CA ALA A 155 -1.42 26.81 -24.25
C ALA A 155 -1.11 27.77 -23.09
N TYR A 156 0.10 27.71 -22.52
CA TYR A 156 0.52 28.63 -21.48
C TYR A 156 0.60 30.09 -21.94
N VAL A 157 1.10 30.35 -23.16
CA VAL A 157 1.11 31.70 -23.75
C VAL A 157 -0.32 32.21 -23.98
N ALA A 158 -1.24 31.32 -24.35
CA ALA A 158 -2.66 31.63 -24.49
C ALA A 158 -3.39 31.80 -23.13
N GLY A 159 -2.71 31.55 -22.01
CA GLY A 159 -3.30 31.60 -20.66
C GLY A 159 -4.16 30.39 -20.31
N ASP A 160 -4.20 29.36 -21.15
CA ASP A 160 -4.90 28.10 -20.89
C ASP A 160 -4.02 27.16 -20.07
N LEU A 161 -3.99 27.42 -18.76
CA LEU A 161 -3.11 26.73 -17.83
C LEU A 161 -3.44 25.25 -17.68
N ALA A 162 -4.73 24.89 -17.68
CA ALA A 162 -5.16 23.50 -17.53
C ALA A 162 -4.74 22.65 -18.73
N ARG A 163 -4.89 23.18 -19.96
CA ARG A 163 -4.39 22.52 -21.15
C ARG A 163 -2.87 22.46 -21.17
N GLY A 164 -2.19 23.54 -20.80
CA GLY A 164 -0.73 23.58 -20.70
C GLY A 164 -0.18 22.52 -19.74
N ASP A 165 -0.75 22.42 -18.54
CA ASP A 165 -0.36 21.42 -17.53
C ASP A 165 -0.62 19.99 -18.02
N GLY A 166 -1.73 19.76 -18.73
CA GLY A 166 -2.06 18.47 -19.35
C GLY A 166 -1.05 18.04 -20.41
N GLU A 167 -0.73 18.92 -21.37
CA GLU A 167 0.21 18.63 -22.44
C GLU A 167 1.65 18.49 -21.91
N MET A 168 2.04 19.31 -20.92
CA MET A 168 3.35 19.22 -20.26
C MET A 168 3.54 17.86 -19.57
N SER A 169 2.50 17.39 -18.87
CA SER A 169 2.51 16.08 -18.23
C SER A 169 2.65 14.93 -19.24
N ILE A 170 2.08 15.06 -20.44
CA ILE A 170 2.22 14.07 -21.51
C ILE A 170 3.63 14.11 -22.09
N ALA A 171 4.16 15.30 -22.36
CA ALA A 171 5.51 15.48 -22.93
C ALA A 171 6.59 14.78 -22.08
N VAL A 172 6.60 15.02 -20.77
CA VAL A 172 7.61 14.44 -19.86
C VAL A 172 7.41 12.94 -19.61
N ARG A 173 6.17 12.44 -19.75
CA ARG A 173 5.91 10.98 -19.74
C ARG A 173 6.45 10.29 -20.98
N LEU A 174 6.45 10.96 -22.13
CA LEU A 174 6.99 10.43 -23.37
C LEU A 174 8.52 10.53 -23.42
N ASP A 175 9.08 11.63 -22.92
CA ASP A 175 10.52 11.86 -22.84
C ASP A 175 10.91 12.61 -21.56
N PRO A 176 11.43 11.91 -20.54
CA PRO A 176 11.85 12.50 -19.28
C PRO A 176 12.99 13.52 -19.41
N GLU A 177 13.79 13.49 -20.49
CA GLU A 177 14.89 14.44 -20.69
C GLU A 177 14.38 15.87 -20.89
N LEU A 178 13.13 16.02 -21.35
CA LEU A 178 12.47 17.30 -21.56
C LEU A 178 12.07 18.01 -20.25
N ALA A 179 12.24 17.38 -19.09
CA ALA A 179 11.84 17.95 -17.81
C ALA A 179 12.48 19.32 -17.55
N ARG A 180 13.75 19.54 -17.95
CA ARG A 180 14.43 20.83 -17.78
C ARG A 180 13.78 21.95 -18.61
N ASP A 181 13.42 21.64 -19.85
CA ASP A 181 12.74 22.58 -20.73
C ASP A 181 11.31 22.85 -20.22
N GLY A 182 10.65 21.81 -19.70
CA GLY A 182 9.36 21.91 -19.04
C GLY A 182 9.36 22.86 -17.84
N VAL A 183 10.38 22.78 -16.98
CA VAL A 183 10.59 23.73 -15.86
C VAL A 183 10.69 25.15 -16.39
N ALA A 184 11.52 25.41 -17.42
CA ALA A 184 11.72 26.75 -17.95
C ALA A 184 10.43 27.35 -18.55
N ILE A 185 9.56 26.51 -19.13
CA ILE A 185 8.27 26.92 -19.70
C ILE A 185 7.23 27.17 -18.59
N MET A 186 7.20 26.31 -17.57
CA MET A 186 6.15 26.32 -16.54
C MET A 186 6.43 27.36 -15.45
N GLU A 187 7.69 27.53 -15.03
CA GLU A 187 8.06 28.40 -13.89
C GLU A 187 7.53 29.84 -13.98
N PRO A 188 7.59 30.54 -15.15
CA PRO A 188 7.03 31.89 -15.30
C PRO A 188 5.51 31.96 -15.12
N THR A 189 4.83 30.82 -15.29
CA THR A 189 3.36 30.75 -15.36
C THR A 189 2.73 30.35 -14.02
N LEU A 190 3.54 29.97 -13.02
CA LEU A 190 3.07 29.52 -11.70
C LEU A 190 2.34 30.62 -10.90
N GLY A 191 2.67 31.90 -11.15
CA GLY A 191 2.11 33.02 -10.42
C GLY A 191 2.45 33.02 -8.93
N GLY A 192 1.78 33.87 -8.15
CA GLY A 192 2.05 34.02 -6.71
C GLY A 192 1.44 32.93 -5.83
N GLN A 193 0.35 32.29 -6.27
CA GLN A 193 -0.34 31.24 -5.53
C GLN A 193 -0.86 30.12 -6.46
N PRO A 194 0.04 29.28 -7.03
CA PRO A 194 -0.36 28.14 -7.86
C PRO A 194 -1.23 27.14 -7.07
N ASN A 195 -2.14 26.43 -7.74
CA ASN A 195 -2.93 25.36 -7.11
C ASN A 195 -2.07 24.13 -6.77
N GLN A 196 -2.63 23.18 -6.03
CA GLN A 196 -1.90 21.99 -5.55
C GLN A 196 -1.36 21.13 -6.70
N GLU A 197 -2.22 20.75 -7.65
CA GLU A 197 -1.86 19.88 -8.78
C GLU A 197 -0.70 20.42 -9.61
N ARG A 198 -0.66 21.75 -9.77
CA ARG A 198 0.37 22.44 -10.51
C ARG A 198 1.70 22.53 -9.76
N LEU A 199 1.65 22.62 -8.42
CA LEU A 199 2.84 22.49 -7.59
C LEU A 199 3.41 21.06 -7.62
N LEU A 200 2.54 20.04 -7.69
CA LEU A 200 2.98 18.64 -7.85
C LEU A 200 3.66 18.43 -9.20
N LEU A 201 3.02 18.84 -10.30
CA LEU A 201 3.62 18.77 -11.64
C LEU A 201 4.97 19.51 -11.70
N TYR A 202 5.04 20.72 -11.13
CA TYR A 202 6.28 21.48 -11.05
C TYR A 202 7.36 20.74 -10.23
N GLY A 203 6.99 20.14 -9.10
CA GLY A 203 7.90 19.34 -8.29
C GLY A 203 8.43 18.12 -9.03
N ASP A 204 7.59 17.44 -9.82
CA ASP A 204 8.00 16.29 -10.63
C ASP A 204 8.96 16.69 -11.74
N LEU A 205 8.72 17.82 -12.42
CA LEU A 205 9.63 18.39 -13.41
C LEU A 205 10.99 18.74 -12.79
N LEU A 206 11.00 19.38 -11.61
CA LEU A 206 12.23 19.69 -10.87
C LEU A 206 12.99 18.43 -10.48
N ARG A 207 12.30 17.40 -9.98
CA ARG A 207 12.92 16.12 -9.59
C ARG A 207 13.55 15.43 -10.81
N ALA A 208 12.83 15.34 -11.92
CA ALA A 208 13.32 14.76 -13.17
C ALA A 208 14.49 15.56 -13.77
N GLY A 209 14.47 16.88 -13.65
CA GLY A 209 15.57 17.77 -14.06
C GLY A 209 16.80 17.75 -13.15
N GLY A 210 16.75 17.05 -12.00
CA GLY A 210 17.84 16.92 -11.02
C GLY A 210 17.83 17.95 -9.88
N ARG A 211 16.83 18.84 -9.80
CA ARG A 211 16.67 19.90 -8.78
C ARG A 211 15.92 19.40 -7.54
N ARG A 212 16.44 18.35 -6.87
CA ARG A 212 15.73 17.63 -5.78
C ARG A 212 15.29 18.50 -4.61
N VAL A 213 16.15 19.40 -4.11
CA VAL A 213 15.85 20.28 -2.97
C VAL A 213 14.68 21.23 -3.29
N GLU A 214 14.59 21.68 -4.54
CA GLU A 214 13.53 22.59 -4.98
C GLU A 214 12.22 21.84 -5.22
N ALA A 215 12.31 20.59 -5.70
CA ALA A 215 11.18 19.68 -5.82
C ALA A 215 10.54 19.43 -4.45
N GLU A 216 11.34 19.12 -3.42
CA GLU A 216 10.86 18.94 -2.03
C GLU A 216 10.09 20.18 -1.54
N ARG A 217 10.64 21.38 -1.74
CA ARG A 217 9.94 22.63 -1.40
C ARG A 217 8.65 22.84 -2.20
N ALA A 218 8.57 22.36 -3.43
CA ALA A 218 7.33 22.41 -4.21
C ALA A 218 6.28 21.44 -3.65
N PHE A 219 6.68 20.23 -3.27
CA PHE A 219 5.81 19.24 -2.65
C PHE A 219 5.32 19.68 -1.26
N ASP A 220 6.18 20.27 -0.43
CA ASP A 220 5.80 20.80 0.88
C ASP A 220 4.73 21.89 0.74
N ARG A 221 4.94 22.84 -0.20
CA ARG A 221 3.93 23.86 -0.51
C ARG A 221 2.64 23.27 -1.05
N ALA A 222 2.70 22.16 -1.79
CA ALA A 222 1.51 21.46 -2.27
C ALA A 222 0.75 20.79 -1.10
N ALA A 223 1.46 20.18 -0.16
CA ALA A 223 0.88 19.55 1.03
C ALA A 223 0.21 20.58 1.96
N ASP A 224 0.81 21.77 2.12
CA ASP A 224 0.23 22.85 2.92
C ASP A 224 -1.09 23.40 2.35
N ARG A 225 -1.38 23.17 1.06
CA ARG A 225 -2.65 23.58 0.42
C ARG A 225 -3.80 22.61 0.65
N GLN A 226 -3.54 21.44 1.22
CA GLN A 226 -4.56 20.44 1.54
C GLN A 226 -5.20 20.66 2.93
N ARG A 227 -4.62 21.57 3.74
CA ARG A 227 -5.13 21.97 5.06
C ARG A 227 -5.99 23.21 4.97
#